data_AF-A0A851INA2-F1
#
_entry.id   AF-A0A851INA2-F1
#
_cell.length_a   1.000
_cell.length_b   1.000
_cell.length_c   1.000
_cell.angle_alpha   90.00
_cell.angle_beta   90.00
_cell.angle_gamma   90.00
#
_symmetry.space_group_name_H-M   'P 1'
#
loop_
_entity.id
_entity.type
_entity.pdbx_description
1 polymer ?
#
loop_
_entity_poly.entity_id
_entity_poly.type
_entity_poly.pdbx_seq_one_letter_code
_entity_poly.pdbx_strand_id
1 'polypeptide(L)'
;MKKILFMLVVLIFGSGIIVAGEVPEDIVFVGDSIMDSSKQYIAPNFKNPYFDTKISRQFSTLPGIVTKLVENGKLKTTLVVHLGTNGKFTDKDFDYVMKMANGKDVFFMNTAHKDPWEQEVNKKLKEKVAQYPNAYLIDWYSYAKGKNQYFYKDRTHPNDKGQRYYADFLTNEIKKHYLEENKEEENKDTKNNDSLKNNPSNPQNNDGNSEKIIDLRNLTKDTIKNY
;
A
#
# COMPACT_ATOMS: atom_id res chain seq x y z
N MET A 1 -11.38 34.96 8.53
CA MET A 1 -11.04 33.52 8.55
C MET A 1 -12.06 32.79 7.68
N LYS A 2 -11.65 32.15 6.58
CA LYS A 2 -12.59 31.37 5.74
C LYS A 2 -12.86 30.03 6.42
N LYS A 3 -14.12 29.75 6.76
CA LYS A 3 -14.54 28.42 7.24
C LYS A 3 -14.45 27.45 6.05
N ILE A 4 -13.59 26.45 6.15
CA ILE A 4 -13.53 25.35 5.18
C ILE A 4 -14.70 24.42 5.50
N LEU A 5 -15.64 24.30 4.55
CA LEU A 5 -16.77 23.39 4.67
C LEU A 5 -16.27 21.97 4.35
N PHE A 6 -16.00 21.18 5.38
CA PHE A 6 -15.75 19.75 5.23
C PHE A 6 -17.06 19.06 4.80
N MET A 7 -17.06 18.48 3.60
CA MET A 7 -18.19 17.72 3.09
C MET A 7 -18.04 16.24 3.46
N LEU A 8 -18.40 15.91 4.70
CA LEU A 8 -18.45 14.54 5.19
C LEU A 8 -19.61 13.80 4.49
N VAL A 9 -19.31 12.83 3.62
CA VAL A 9 -20.34 12.03 2.93
C VAL A 9 -20.81 10.90 3.85
N VAL A 10 -21.72 11.23 4.77
CA VAL A 10 -22.35 10.24 5.65
C VAL A 10 -23.48 9.54 4.91
N LEU A 11 -23.24 8.34 4.40
CA LEU A 11 -24.29 7.46 3.89
C LEU A 11 -24.94 6.70 5.05
N ILE A 12 -26.04 7.24 5.57
CA ILE A 12 -26.80 6.62 6.66
C ILE A 12 -27.64 5.46 6.11
N PHE A 13 -27.12 4.24 6.24
CA PHE A 13 -27.91 3.02 6.22
C PHE A 13 -27.74 2.30 7.56
N GLY A 14 -28.85 1.96 8.22
CA GLY A 14 -28.95 1.03 9.36
C GLY A 14 -27.79 0.98 10.37
N SER A 15 -27.84 1.82 11.42
CA SER A 15 -27.12 1.59 12.69
C SER A 15 -25.59 1.42 12.64
N GLY A 16 -24.92 2.00 11.64
CA GLY A 16 -23.46 2.15 11.63
C GLY A 16 -23.05 3.53 11.09
N ILE A 17 -22.10 4.20 11.74
CA ILE A 17 -21.38 5.32 11.13
C ILE A 17 -20.30 4.69 10.26
N ILE A 18 -20.50 4.68 8.93
CA ILE A 18 -19.47 4.28 7.99
C ILE A 18 -18.44 5.43 7.94
N VAL A 19 -17.32 5.26 8.62
CA VAL A 19 -16.12 6.07 8.38
C VAL A 19 -15.41 5.42 7.19
N ALA A 20 -15.78 5.82 5.98
CA ALA A 20 -15.04 5.44 4.79
C ALA A 20 -13.63 6.02 4.90
N GLY A 21 -12.65 5.20 5.32
CA GLY A 21 -11.30 5.67 5.59
C GLY A 21 -10.69 6.31 4.35
N GLU A 22 -10.19 7.52 4.55
CA GLU A 22 -9.85 8.43 3.46
C GLU A 22 -8.47 8.10 2.88
N VAL A 23 -8.34 8.20 1.57
CA VAL A 23 -7.04 8.15 0.88
C VAL A 23 -6.16 9.28 1.42
N PRO A 24 -4.92 9.02 1.86
CA PRO A 24 -4.09 10.03 2.49
C PRO A 24 -3.91 11.30 1.66
N GLU A 25 -3.85 12.45 2.33
CA GLU A 25 -3.36 13.70 1.72
C GLU A 25 -1.84 13.67 1.53
N ASP A 26 -1.30 14.64 0.79
CA ASP A 26 0.15 14.86 0.68
C ASP A 26 0.96 13.68 0.09
N ILE A 27 0.33 12.82 -0.71
CA ILE A 27 1.00 11.68 -1.38
C ILE A 27 2.10 12.20 -2.31
N VAL A 28 3.29 11.60 -2.18
CA VAL A 28 4.47 11.93 -2.99
C VAL A 28 4.64 10.91 -4.12
N PHE A 29 4.64 11.39 -5.36
CA PHE A 29 4.84 10.61 -6.57
C PHE A 29 6.26 10.86 -7.11
N VAL A 30 7.08 9.81 -7.20
CA VAL A 30 8.42 9.84 -7.81
C VAL A 30 8.49 8.91 -9.01
N GLY A 31 8.85 9.45 -10.18
CA GLY A 31 8.89 8.64 -11.40
C GLY A 31 9.72 9.20 -12.54
N ASP A 32 9.70 8.46 -13.65
CA ASP A 32 10.38 8.79 -14.90
C ASP A 32 9.47 9.49 -15.93
N SER A 33 9.80 9.42 -17.23
CA SER A 33 9.01 9.98 -18.34
C SER A 33 7.58 9.43 -18.42
N ILE A 34 7.34 8.19 -18.01
CA ILE A 34 6.01 7.57 -18.10
C ILE A 34 5.07 8.24 -17.08
N MET A 35 5.53 8.41 -15.84
CA MET A 35 4.76 9.12 -14.82
C MET A 35 4.67 10.63 -15.13
N ASP A 36 5.75 11.24 -15.64
CA ASP A 36 5.77 12.67 -16.01
C ASP A 36 4.72 13.03 -17.06
N SER A 37 4.60 12.22 -18.12
CA SER A 37 3.59 12.40 -19.17
C SER A 37 2.15 12.21 -18.66
N SER A 38 1.96 11.38 -17.63
CA SER A 38 0.63 11.01 -17.11
C SER A 38 0.17 11.87 -15.92
N LYS A 39 1.06 12.66 -15.30
CA LYS A 39 0.80 13.38 -14.03
C LYS A 39 -0.44 14.27 -14.02
N GLN A 40 -0.79 14.88 -15.16
CA GLN A 40 -1.99 15.71 -15.31
C GLN A 40 -3.30 14.95 -15.09
N TYR A 41 -3.32 13.64 -15.32
CA TYR A 41 -4.46 12.77 -15.08
C TYR A 41 -4.44 12.13 -13.68
N ILE A 42 -3.25 12.03 -13.06
CA ILE A 42 -3.08 11.50 -11.69
C ILE A 42 -3.46 12.58 -10.66
N ALA A 43 -2.90 13.80 -10.79
CA ALA A 43 -3.00 14.84 -9.77
C ALA A 43 -4.43 15.21 -9.32
N PRO A 44 -5.46 15.30 -10.19
CA PRO A 44 -6.82 15.63 -9.77
C PRO A 44 -7.49 14.59 -8.85
N ASN A 45 -6.91 13.40 -8.72
CA ASN A 45 -7.49 12.30 -7.95
C ASN A 45 -7.10 12.27 -6.47
N PHE A 46 -6.16 13.13 -6.05
CA PHE A 46 -5.55 13.15 -4.72
C PHE A 46 -5.53 14.57 -4.15
N LYS A 47 -5.51 14.68 -2.83
CA LYS A 47 -5.48 15.98 -2.14
C LYS A 47 -4.03 16.37 -1.82
N ASN A 48 -3.62 17.55 -2.26
CA ASN A 48 -2.26 18.09 -2.12
C ASN A 48 -1.12 17.19 -2.64
N PRO A 49 -1.23 16.49 -3.78
CA PRO A 49 -0.19 15.58 -4.24
C PRO A 49 1.09 16.32 -4.65
N TYR A 50 2.25 15.75 -4.34
CA TYR A 50 3.55 16.27 -4.76
C TYR A 50 4.17 15.36 -5.81
N PHE A 51 4.57 15.91 -6.97
CA PHE A 51 5.24 15.17 -8.03
C PHE A 51 6.71 15.58 -8.15
N ASP A 52 7.60 14.60 -8.03
CA ASP A 52 8.98 14.70 -8.49
C ASP A 52 9.17 13.70 -9.64
N THR A 53 9.00 14.17 -10.87
CA THR A 53 9.11 13.33 -12.08
C THR A 53 10.16 13.90 -13.04
N LYS A 54 10.91 13.04 -13.73
CA LYS A 54 11.94 13.48 -14.69
C LYS A 54 12.19 12.44 -15.79
N ILE A 55 12.23 12.89 -17.04
CA ILE A 55 12.61 12.08 -18.20
C ILE A 55 13.97 11.39 -17.98
N SER A 56 14.06 10.12 -18.39
CA SER A 56 15.26 9.26 -18.25
C SER A 56 15.75 9.05 -16.81
N ARG A 57 14.91 9.28 -15.79
CA ARG A 57 15.27 9.01 -14.39
C ARG A 57 15.50 7.52 -14.13
N GLN A 58 16.58 7.21 -13.40
CA GLN A 58 16.90 5.88 -12.91
C GLN A 58 16.59 5.75 -11.41
N PHE A 59 16.30 4.52 -10.97
CA PHE A 59 16.03 4.19 -9.57
C PHE A 59 17.22 4.55 -8.65
N SER A 60 18.46 4.48 -9.13
CA SER A 60 19.68 4.89 -8.40
C SER A 60 19.66 6.33 -7.89
N THR A 61 18.78 7.20 -8.42
CA THR A 61 18.57 8.57 -7.92
C THR A 61 17.57 8.67 -6.78
N LEU A 62 16.71 7.66 -6.59
CA LEU A 62 15.61 7.64 -5.63
C LEU A 62 16.09 7.79 -4.17
N PRO A 63 17.18 7.14 -3.69
CA PRO A 63 17.70 7.37 -2.35
C PRO A 63 17.89 8.85 -2.02
N GLY A 64 18.60 9.60 -2.88
CA GLY A 64 18.85 11.03 -2.67
C GLY A 64 17.64 11.94 -2.86
N ILE A 65 16.61 11.50 -3.59
CA ILE A 65 15.31 12.19 -3.67
C ILE A 65 14.56 12.01 -2.36
N VAL A 66 14.46 10.77 -1.86
CA VAL A 66 13.73 10.45 -0.61
C VAL A 66 14.39 11.10 0.61
N THR A 67 15.73 11.12 0.69
CA THR A 67 16.45 11.87 1.73
C THR A 67 16.01 13.34 1.77
N LYS A 68 16.02 14.03 0.62
CA LYS A 68 15.59 15.43 0.53
C LYS A 68 14.10 15.62 0.83
N LEU A 69 13.25 14.67 0.46
CA LEU A 69 11.82 14.74 0.79
C LEU A 69 11.57 14.63 2.30
N VAL A 70 12.35 13.81 3.00
CA VAL A 70 12.29 13.68 4.47
C VAL A 70 12.86 14.93 5.14
N GLU A 71 14.06 15.37 4.74
CA GLU A 71 14.72 16.58 5.28
C GLU A 71 13.85 17.85 5.16
N ASN A 72 13.12 17.98 4.05
CA ASN A 72 12.23 19.13 3.81
C ASN A 72 10.78 18.90 4.29
N GLY A 73 10.49 17.85 5.05
CA GLY A 73 9.14 17.57 5.60
C GLY A 73 8.06 17.32 4.53
N LYS A 74 8.45 16.92 3.32
CA LYS A 74 7.54 16.68 2.19
C LYS A 74 6.99 15.26 2.16
N LEU A 75 7.78 14.25 2.55
CA LEU A 75 7.29 12.88 2.66
C LEU A 75 6.56 12.70 4.00
N LYS A 76 5.26 12.99 4.01
CA LYS A 76 4.41 12.94 5.22
C LYS A 76 3.69 11.61 5.39
N THR A 77 3.04 11.13 4.34
CA THR A 77 2.07 10.03 4.35
C THR A 77 2.54 8.84 3.51
N THR A 78 2.55 8.99 2.18
CA THR A 78 2.69 7.89 1.23
C THR A 78 3.71 8.24 0.15
N LEU A 79 4.54 7.28 -0.25
CA LEU A 79 5.44 7.37 -1.40
C LEU A 79 4.98 6.43 -2.52
N VAL A 80 4.87 6.94 -3.74
CA VAL A 80 4.52 6.17 -4.94
C VAL A 80 5.67 6.27 -5.93
N VAL A 81 6.26 5.13 -6.29
CA VAL A 81 7.46 5.01 -7.11
C VAL A 81 7.13 4.27 -8.41
N HIS A 82 7.41 4.89 -9.56
CA HIS A 82 7.49 4.17 -10.84
C HIS A 82 8.84 4.46 -11.49
N LEU A 83 9.81 3.59 -11.22
CA LEU A 83 11.19 3.67 -11.70
C LEU A 83 11.72 2.26 -11.97
N GLY A 84 12.53 2.13 -13.03
CA GLY A 84 13.10 0.86 -13.48
C GLY A 84 13.23 0.77 -15.01
N THR A 85 12.41 1.55 -15.73
CA THR A 85 12.39 1.62 -17.19
C THR A 85 13.77 1.94 -17.74
N ASN A 86 14.42 2.96 -17.16
CA ASN A 86 15.72 3.48 -17.61
C ASN A 86 16.94 2.76 -17.01
N GLY A 87 16.75 1.64 -16.28
CA GLY A 87 17.87 0.83 -15.78
C GLY A 87 17.57 0.06 -14.49
N LYS A 88 18.46 -0.91 -14.22
CA LYS A 88 18.47 -1.77 -13.03
C LYS A 88 18.66 -0.99 -11.72
N PHE A 89 18.36 -1.64 -10.60
CA PHE A 89 18.54 -1.09 -9.25
C PHE A 89 19.19 -2.09 -8.29
N THR A 90 19.83 -1.58 -7.24
CA THR A 90 20.47 -2.39 -6.21
C THR A 90 19.54 -2.60 -5.01
N ASP A 91 19.75 -3.69 -4.26
CA ASP A 91 19.00 -3.94 -3.02
C ASP A 91 19.28 -2.83 -2.01
N LYS A 92 20.52 -2.35 -1.94
CA LYS A 92 20.94 -1.21 -1.13
C LYS A 92 20.11 0.05 -1.40
N ASP A 93 19.80 0.36 -2.67
CA ASP A 93 19.00 1.55 -3.01
C ASP A 93 17.55 1.38 -2.54
N PHE A 94 16.97 0.20 -2.73
CA PHE A 94 15.61 -0.12 -2.29
C PHE A 94 15.49 -0.08 -0.75
N ASP A 95 16.43 -0.72 -0.06
CA ASP A 95 16.42 -0.87 1.40
C ASP A 95 16.68 0.47 2.09
N TYR A 96 17.51 1.32 1.50
CA TYR A 96 17.69 2.69 1.95
C TYR A 96 16.41 3.52 1.80
N VAL A 97 15.68 3.38 0.68
CA VAL A 97 14.40 4.06 0.46
C VAL A 97 13.36 3.61 1.49
N MET A 98 13.21 2.30 1.74
CA MET A 98 12.30 1.78 2.76
C MET A 98 12.66 2.26 4.18
N LYS A 99 13.97 2.29 4.50
CA LYS A 99 14.45 2.85 5.77
C LYS A 99 14.08 4.33 5.91
N MET A 100 14.27 5.14 4.87
CA MET A 100 13.98 6.58 4.91
C MET A 100 12.49 6.90 4.88
N ALA A 101 11.65 6.06 4.27
CA ALA A 101 10.20 6.18 4.37
C ALA A 101 9.71 6.08 5.83
N ASN A 102 10.40 5.28 6.65
CA ASN A 102 10.22 5.17 8.09
C ASN A 102 8.75 4.85 8.47
N GLY A 103 8.32 3.63 8.12
CA GLY A 103 6.99 3.09 8.42
C GLY A 103 5.84 3.58 7.53
N LYS A 104 6.07 4.58 6.67
CA LYS A 104 5.10 5.06 5.68
C LYS A 104 4.90 4.08 4.53
N ASP A 105 3.72 4.09 3.94
CA ASP A 105 3.40 3.25 2.79
C ASP A 105 4.26 3.61 1.59
N VAL A 106 4.81 2.59 0.94
CA VAL A 106 5.58 2.75 -0.30
C VAL A 106 5.03 1.84 -1.39
N PHE A 107 4.34 2.44 -2.35
CA PHE A 107 3.93 1.74 -3.57
C PHE A 107 5.08 1.73 -4.57
N PHE A 108 5.48 0.55 -5.02
CA PHE A 108 6.36 0.39 -6.17
C PHE A 108 5.55 -0.17 -7.34
N MET A 109 5.52 0.58 -8.44
CA MET A 109 4.94 0.10 -9.68
C MET A 109 6.02 -0.53 -10.55
N ASN A 110 5.74 -1.72 -11.08
CA ASN A 110 6.64 -2.41 -12.01
C ASN A 110 6.51 -1.85 -13.45
N THR A 111 7.42 -2.22 -14.34
CA THR A 111 7.60 -1.54 -15.63
C THR A 111 7.11 -2.39 -16.82
N ALA A 112 6.72 -1.74 -17.92
CA ALA A 112 6.34 -2.40 -19.16
C ALA A 112 7.07 -1.75 -20.34
N HIS A 113 8.01 -2.48 -20.95
CA HIS A 113 8.88 -2.01 -22.02
C HIS A 113 9.49 -3.21 -22.80
N LYS A 114 10.64 -3.02 -23.48
CA LYS A 114 11.29 -4.08 -24.29
C LYS A 114 12.75 -4.33 -23.96
N ASP A 115 13.31 -3.58 -23.01
CA ASP A 115 14.73 -3.64 -22.73
C ASP A 115 15.10 -4.92 -21.97
N PRO A 116 16.30 -5.49 -22.16
CA PRO A 116 16.66 -6.80 -21.60
C PRO A 116 16.59 -6.91 -20.06
N TRP A 117 16.54 -5.78 -19.36
CA TRP A 117 16.46 -5.73 -17.90
C TRP A 117 15.03 -5.69 -17.33
N GLU A 118 13.98 -5.54 -18.14
CA GLU A 118 12.58 -5.44 -17.67
C GLU A 118 12.23 -6.58 -16.70
N GLN A 119 12.43 -7.83 -17.14
CA GLN A 119 12.05 -9.02 -16.35
C GLN A 119 12.86 -9.15 -15.06
N GLU A 120 14.13 -8.73 -15.07
CA GLU A 120 15.00 -8.71 -13.89
C GLU A 120 14.54 -7.64 -12.88
N VAL A 121 14.22 -6.44 -13.36
CA VAL A 121 13.67 -5.34 -12.55
C VAL A 121 12.33 -5.72 -11.95
N ASN A 122 11.41 -6.24 -12.76
CA ASN A 122 10.05 -6.60 -12.31
C ASN A 122 10.06 -7.76 -11.31
N LYS A 123 10.89 -8.78 -11.54
CA LYS A 123 11.13 -9.85 -10.57
C LYS A 123 11.67 -9.28 -9.25
N LYS A 124 12.69 -8.44 -9.33
CA LYS A 124 13.36 -7.87 -8.15
C LYS A 124 12.43 -6.95 -7.34
N LEU A 125 11.60 -6.12 -8.01
CA LEU A 125 10.60 -5.30 -7.33
C LEU A 125 9.62 -6.19 -6.54
N LYS A 126 9.11 -7.26 -7.14
CA LYS A 126 8.22 -8.21 -6.46
C LYS A 126 8.89 -8.89 -5.26
N GLU A 127 10.13 -9.34 -5.42
CA GLU A 127 10.91 -10.00 -4.35
C GLU A 127 11.25 -9.04 -3.20
N LYS A 128 11.55 -7.77 -3.49
CA LYS A 128 11.89 -6.76 -2.49
C LYS A 128 10.66 -6.21 -1.77
N VAL A 129 9.55 -5.97 -2.48
CA VAL A 129 8.27 -5.54 -1.87
C VAL A 129 7.82 -6.54 -0.81
N ALA A 130 7.87 -7.84 -1.10
CA ALA A 130 7.44 -8.90 -0.17
C ALA A 130 8.25 -9.00 1.14
N GLN A 131 9.33 -8.22 1.30
CA GLN A 131 10.17 -8.17 2.51
C GLN A 131 9.75 -7.08 3.51
N TYR A 132 8.82 -6.20 3.13
CA TYR A 132 8.39 -5.06 3.95
C TYR A 132 6.86 -5.02 4.08
N PRO A 133 6.30 -4.91 5.29
CA PRO A 133 4.84 -4.92 5.49
C PRO A 133 4.15 -3.66 4.94
N ASN A 134 4.88 -2.55 4.85
CA ASN A 134 4.45 -1.25 4.33
C ASN A 134 4.92 -0.98 2.89
N ALA A 135 5.27 -2.03 2.13
CA ALA A 135 5.58 -1.92 0.71
C ALA A 135 4.54 -2.67 -0.11
N TYR A 136 4.12 -2.07 -1.22
CA TYR A 136 3.01 -2.59 -2.04
C TYR A 136 3.40 -2.59 -3.52
N LEU A 137 3.10 -3.68 -4.23
CA LEU A 137 3.43 -3.83 -5.66
C LEU A 137 2.20 -3.48 -6.50
N ILE A 138 2.34 -2.49 -7.39
CA ILE A 138 1.34 -2.19 -8.41
C ILE A 138 1.78 -2.87 -9.72
N ASP A 139 1.03 -3.87 -10.19
CA ASP A 139 1.40 -4.72 -11.34
C ASP A 139 0.94 -4.14 -12.70
N TRP A 140 1.57 -3.02 -13.06
CA TRP A 140 1.40 -2.40 -14.37
C TRP A 140 1.84 -3.30 -15.53
N TYR A 141 2.90 -4.09 -15.36
CA TYR A 141 3.38 -5.04 -16.38
C TYR A 141 2.25 -5.98 -16.84
N SER A 142 1.59 -6.66 -15.90
CA SER A 142 0.47 -7.56 -16.24
C SER A 142 -0.73 -6.80 -16.81
N TYR A 143 -1.04 -5.62 -16.29
CA TYR A 143 -2.18 -4.80 -16.72
C TYR A 143 -2.01 -4.22 -18.14
N ALA A 144 -0.80 -3.77 -18.46
CA ALA A 144 -0.41 -3.22 -19.76
C ALA A 144 -0.21 -4.29 -20.85
N LYS A 145 0.05 -5.54 -20.46
CA LYS A 145 0.41 -6.63 -21.39
C LYS A 145 -0.63 -6.81 -22.49
N GLY A 146 -0.17 -6.75 -23.74
CA GLY A 146 -1.02 -6.87 -24.92
C GLY A 146 -1.87 -5.64 -25.26
N LYS A 147 -1.88 -4.59 -24.43
CA LYS A 147 -2.67 -3.35 -24.65
C LYS A 147 -1.98 -2.37 -25.60
N ASN A 148 -1.49 -2.90 -26.72
CA ASN A 148 -0.66 -2.21 -27.72
C ASN A 148 -1.25 -0.89 -28.27
N GLN A 149 -2.56 -0.68 -28.16
CA GLN A 149 -3.25 0.55 -28.57
C GLN A 149 -2.99 1.76 -27.65
N TYR A 150 -2.49 1.54 -26.43
CA TYR A 150 -2.18 2.60 -25.47
C TYR A 150 -0.71 3.05 -25.50
N PHE A 151 0.14 2.41 -26.29
CA PHE A 151 1.56 2.73 -26.39
C PHE A 151 1.93 3.34 -27.74
N TYR A 152 3.04 4.07 -27.76
CA TYR A 152 3.75 4.38 -29.00
C TYR A 152 4.40 3.10 -29.59
N LYS A 153 5.09 3.26 -30.74
CA LYS A 153 5.72 2.14 -31.45
C LYS A 153 6.84 1.45 -30.66
N ASP A 154 7.48 2.17 -29.72
CA ASP A 154 8.50 1.65 -28.82
C ASP A 154 7.96 0.50 -27.93
N ARG A 155 6.68 0.59 -27.52
CA ARG A 155 6.00 -0.22 -26.49
C ARG A 155 6.44 0.10 -25.05
N THR A 156 6.93 1.31 -24.84
CA THR A 156 7.38 1.82 -23.53
C THR A 156 6.56 3.04 -23.13
N HIS A 157 6.50 4.06 -23.99
CA HIS A 157 5.82 5.30 -23.66
C HIS A 157 4.32 5.23 -23.99
N PRO A 158 3.43 5.59 -23.05
CA PRO A 158 2.01 5.71 -23.33
C PRO A 158 1.73 6.85 -24.31
N ASN A 159 0.83 6.61 -25.27
CA ASN A 159 0.25 7.67 -26.10
C ASN A 159 -0.82 8.44 -25.32
N ASP A 160 -1.45 9.45 -25.93
CA ASP A 160 -2.41 10.34 -25.24
C ASP A 160 -3.56 9.59 -24.55
N LYS A 161 -4.06 8.50 -25.16
CA LYS A 161 -5.05 7.61 -24.53
C LYS A 161 -4.44 6.76 -23.42
N GLY A 162 -3.20 6.31 -23.64
CA GLY A 162 -2.43 5.53 -22.68
C GLY A 162 -2.05 6.28 -21.40
N GLN A 163 -1.78 7.59 -21.48
CA GLN A 163 -1.49 8.43 -20.30
C GLN A 163 -2.67 8.43 -19.33
N ARG A 164 -3.91 8.52 -19.85
CA ARG A 164 -5.12 8.39 -19.03
C ARG A 164 -5.30 6.96 -18.50
N TYR A 165 -5.12 5.95 -19.36
CA TYR A 165 -5.22 4.53 -18.98
C TYR A 165 -4.23 4.14 -17.85
N TYR A 166 -2.99 4.64 -17.92
CA TYR A 166 -1.98 4.53 -16.88
C TYR A 166 -2.44 5.20 -15.58
N ALA A 167 -2.92 6.46 -15.67
CA ALA A 167 -3.28 7.24 -14.50
C ALA A 167 -4.53 6.69 -13.80
N ASP A 168 -5.53 6.25 -14.55
CA ASP A 168 -6.73 5.59 -14.03
C ASP A 168 -6.34 4.30 -13.27
N PHE A 169 -5.47 3.46 -13.84
CA PHE A 169 -4.99 2.23 -13.20
C PHE A 169 -4.23 2.52 -11.90
N LEU A 170 -3.18 3.34 -11.97
CA LEU A 170 -2.36 3.70 -10.80
C LEU A 170 -3.22 4.31 -9.68
N THR A 171 -4.14 5.20 -10.04
CA THR A 171 -5.07 5.81 -9.08
C THR A 171 -5.97 4.76 -8.44
N ASN A 172 -6.56 3.87 -9.23
CA ASN A 172 -7.50 2.88 -8.73
C ASN A 172 -6.82 1.86 -7.80
N GLU A 173 -5.59 1.43 -8.09
CA GLU A 173 -4.88 0.49 -7.20
C GLU A 173 -4.51 1.13 -5.85
N ILE A 174 -4.06 2.40 -5.84
CA ILE A 174 -3.81 3.14 -4.58
C ILE A 174 -5.11 3.31 -3.78
N LYS A 175 -6.20 3.71 -4.45
CA LYS A 175 -7.51 3.91 -3.79
C LYS A 175 -8.08 2.59 -3.26
N LYS A 176 -7.97 1.52 -4.04
CA LYS A 176 -8.43 0.18 -3.68
C LYS A 176 -7.74 -0.32 -2.42
N HIS A 177 -6.41 -0.18 -2.34
CA HIS A 177 -5.62 -0.58 -1.18
C HIS A 177 -6.18 0.01 0.13
N TYR A 178 -6.27 1.34 0.22
CA TYR A 178 -6.81 2.00 1.41
C TYR A 178 -8.28 1.62 1.66
N LEU A 179 -9.12 1.51 0.62
CA LEU A 179 -10.52 1.09 0.76
C LEU A 179 -10.72 -0.39 1.16
N GLU A 180 -9.72 -1.25 0.99
CA GLU A 180 -9.76 -2.65 1.41
C GLU A 180 -9.24 -2.81 2.84
N GLU A 181 -8.17 -2.11 3.24
CA GLU A 181 -7.66 -2.13 4.62
C GLU A 181 -8.74 -1.71 5.64
N ASN A 182 -9.48 -0.62 5.36
CA ASN A 182 -10.57 -0.16 6.22
C ASN A 182 -11.64 -1.25 6.47
N LYS A 183 -11.96 -2.06 5.46
CA LYS A 183 -12.94 -3.15 5.60
C LYS A 183 -12.41 -4.26 6.48
N GLU A 184 -11.11 -4.52 6.47
CA GLU A 184 -10.52 -5.52 7.36
C GLU A 184 -10.51 -5.05 8.82
N GLU A 185 -10.33 -3.76 9.07
CA GLU A 185 -10.44 -3.16 10.41
C GLU A 185 -11.89 -3.17 10.93
N GLU A 186 -12.86 -2.70 10.13
CA GLU A 186 -14.30 -2.75 10.45
C GLU A 186 -14.75 -4.19 10.83
N ASN A 187 -14.27 -5.19 10.10
CA ASN A 187 -14.60 -6.60 10.35
C ASN A 187 -13.93 -7.18 11.60
N LYS A 188 -12.80 -6.62 12.07
CA LYS A 188 -12.16 -7.01 13.34
C LYS A 188 -12.93 -6.40 14.52
N ASP A 189 -13.26 -5.12 14.44
CA ASP A 189 -13.98 -4.42 15.52
C ASP A 189 -15.42 -4.92 15.70
N THR A 190 -16.10 -5.28 14.61
CA THR A 190 -17.45 -5.89 14.69
C THR A 190 -17.40 -7.24 15.44
N LYS A 191 -16.43 -8.11 15.12
CA LYS A 191 -16.25 -9.41 15.79
C LYS A 191 -15.87 -9.28 17.27
N ASN A 192 -15.08 -8.26 17.63
CA ASN A 192 -14.72 -7.99 19.01
C ASN A 192 -15.91 -7.43 19.83
N ASN A 193 -16.80 -6.65 19.21
CA ASN A 193 -18.00 -6.15 19.87
C ASN A 193 -19.08 -7.24 20.06
N ASP A 194 -19.21 -8.19 19.14
CA ASP A 194 -20.15 -9.31 19.29
C ASP A 194 -19.66 -10.36 20.31
N SER A 195 -18.36 -10.55 20.48
CA SER A 195 -17.82 -11.43 21.54
C SER A 195 -17.97 -10.83 22.94
N LEU A 196 -17.94 -9.49 23.07
CA LEU A 196 -18.24 -8.79 24.32
C LEU A 196 -19.73 -8.76 24.67
N LYS A 197 -20.64 -8.82 23.69
CA LYS A 197 -22.11 -8.85 23.92
C LYS A 197 -22.67 -10.22 24.30
N ASN A 198 -21.94 -11.30 24.02
CA ASN A 198 -22.39 -12.68 24.28
C ASN A 198 -21.89 -13.24 25.64
N ASN A 199 -21.69 -12.38 26.64
CA ASN A 199 -21.40 -12.81 28.00
C ASN A 199 -22.56 -12.40 28.94
N PRO A 200 -23.51 -13.30 29.26
CA PRO A 200 -24.61 -12.99 30.16
C PRO A 200 -24.10 -12.82 31.59
N SER A 201 -23.97 -11.57 32.03
CA SER A 201 -23.65 -11.20 33.41
C SER A 201 -24.79 -11.61 34.34
N ASN A 202 -24.57 -12.68 35.11
CA ASN A 202 -25.51 -13.15 36.13
C ASN A 202 -25.08 -12.67 37.53
N PRO A 203 -25.87 -11.81 38.22
CA PRO A 203 -25.60 -11.45 39.61
C PRO A 203 -26.44 -12.29 40.58
N GLN A 204 -25.80 -12.98 41.55
CA GLN A 204 -26.16 -13.07 42.98
C GLN A 204 -25.47 -14.25 43.72
N ASN A 205 -24.68 -13.87 44.75
CA ASN A 205 -24.54 -14.43 46.11
C ASN A 205 -24.28 -15.93 46.43
N ASN A 206 -23.17 -16.09 47.16
CA ASN A 206 -22.96 -16.82 48.43
C ASN A 206 -22.69 -18.35 48.52
N ASP A 207 -21.64 -18.60 49.34
CA ASP A 207 -21.39 -19.70 50.29
C ASP A 207 -21.24 -21.15 49.79
N GLY A 208 -20.07 -21.75 50.05
CA GLY A 208 -19.83 -23.19 49.93
C GLY A 208 -18.34 -23.57 49.85
N ASN A 209 -17.88 -24.43 50.77
CA ASN A 209 -16.52 -24.98 50.79
C ASN A 209 -16.42 -26.29 49.98
N SER A 210 -15.21 -26.68 49.56
CA SER A 210 -14.84 -27.97 48.92
C SER A 210 -15.37 -28.18 47.47
N GLU A 211 -14.74 -28.93 46.56
CA GLU A 211 -13.63 -29.92 46.64
C GLU A 211 -12.57 -29.75 45.52
N LYS A 212 -11.43 -30.43 45.68
CA LYS A 212 -10.52 -30.77 44.57
C LYS A 212 -11.19 -31.78 43.63
N ILE A 213 -11.25 -31.49 42.33
CA ILE A 213 -11.21 -32.56 41.30
C ILE A 213 -10.13 -32.22 40.27
N ILE A 214 -9.20 -33.15 40.10
CA ILE A 214 -8.19 -33.17 39.05
C ILE A 214 -8.75 -34.05 37.93
N ASP A 215 -8.93 -33.54 36.71
CA ASP A 215 -9.12 -34.42 35.56
C ASP A 215 -7.74 -34.85 35.01
N LEU A 216 -7.58 -36.16 34.84
CA LEU A 216 -6.31 -36.87 34.65
C LEU A 216 -6.17 -37.43 33.23
N ARG A 217 -6.90 -36.85 32.27
CA ARG A 217 -7.03 -37.38 30.90
C ARG A 217 -6.45 -36.43 29.86
N ASN A 218 -5.11 -36.45 29.75
CA ASN A 218 -4.30 -36.34 28.52
C ASN A 218 -2.81 -36.07 28.81
N LEU A 219 -2.22 -36.78 29.77
CA LEU A 219 -0.77 -36.77 30.05
C LEU A 219 -0.18 -38.19 30.02
N THR A 220 0.00 -38.71 28.81
CA THR A 220 0.76 -39.90 28.39
C THR A 220 0.86 -39.84 26.86
N LYS A 221 1.93 -40.12 26.11
CA LYS A 221 3.35 -40.49 26.33
C LYS A 221 4.12 -40.09 25.06
N ASP A 222 5.44 -39.86 25.04
CA ASP A 222 6.46 -39.71 26.08
C ASP A 222 7.59 -38.80 25.51
N THR A 223 8.16 -37.90 26.32
CA THR A 223 9.46 -37.27 26.02
C THR A 223 10.54 -38.04 26.79
N ILE A 224 11.68 -38.33 26.15
CA ILE A 224 13.06 -38.41 26.68
C ILE A 224 13.88 -39.38 25.81
N LYS A 225 14.87 -38.86 25.08
CA LYS A 225 16.26 -39.27 25.30
C LYS A 225 17.26 -38.22 24.82
N ASN A 226 18.20 -37.91 25.70
CA ASN A 226 19.30 -36.97 25.52
C ASN A 226 20.17 -37.33 24.30
N TYR A 227 20.40 -36.37 23.40
CA TYR A 227 21.71 -35.76 23.13
C TYR A 227 21.54 -34.49 22.28
#